data_AF-A0A8T5YN77-F1
#
_entry.id   AF-A0A8T5YN77-F1
#
_cell.length_a   1.000
_cell.length_b   1.000
_cell.length_c   1.000
_cell.angle_alpha   90.00
_cell.angle_beta   90.00
_cell.angle_gamma   90.00
#
_symmetry.space_group_name_H-M   'P 1'
#
loop_
_entity.id
_entity.type
_entity.pdbx_description
1 polymer ?
#
loop_
_entity_poly.entity_id
_entity_poly.type
_entity_poly.pdbx_seq_one_letter_code
_entity_poly.pdbx_strand_id
1 'polypeptide(L)'
;AQLGKKVAVIEKRYWGGVCLNVGCIPSKALLRNAELAQIITKEADTFGIQGDVTMDFGKAFSRPRSVADRMVKGVHFLMKKNKITELDGWGTFTDAKTIEVAAEDGSSQTVTFDDCIISAGSQTKMLPGVEVSKNVVTYE
;
A
#
# COMPACT_ATOMS: atom_id res chain seq x y z
N ALA A 1 4.32 21.46 -1.40
CA ALA A 1 5.50 21.59 -0.51
C ALA A 1 6.69 22.21 -1.23
N GLN A 2 7.35 21.51 -2.17
CA GLN A 2 8.54 22.03 -2.86
C GLN A 2 8.29 23.33 -3.65
N LEU A 3 7.09 23.49 -4.20
CA LEU A 3 6.63 24.74 -4.86
C LEU A 3 6.13 25.81 -3.86
N GLY A 4 6.52 25.75 -2.59
CA GLY A 4 6.21 26.77 -1.57
C GLY A 4 4.81 26.71 -0.94
N LYS A 5 3.90 25.86 -1.43
CA LYS A 5 2.57 25.66 -0.82
C LYS A 5 2.65 24.92 0.52
N LYS A 6 1.87 25.38 1.52
CA LYS A 6 1.54 24.61 2.74
C LYS A 6 0.62 23.45 2.34
N VAL A 7 0.97 22.23 2.73
CA VAL A 7 0.27 21.01 2.29
C VAL A 7 -0.04 20.14 3.51
N ALA A 8 -1.25 19.60 3.52
CA ALA A 8 -1.65 18.50 4.40
C ALA A 8 -2.07 17.30 3.54
N VAL A 9 -1.89 16.09 4.07
CA VAL A 9 -2.36 14.83 3.47
C VAL A 9 -3.22 14.12 4.50
N ILE A 10 -4.42 13.71 4.10
CA ILE A 10 -5.36 12.95 4.91
C ILE A 10 -5.35 11.51 4.44
N GLU A 11 -5.05 10.57 5.33
CA GLU A 11 -5.03 9.14 5.06
C GLU A 11 -5.54 8.39 6.28
N LYS A 12 -6.46 7.43 6.08
CA LYS A 12 -7.05 6.67 7.19
C LYS A 12 -6.20 5.48 7.60
N ARG A 13 -5.60 4.78 6.63
CA ARG A 13 -5.13 3.41 6.82
C ARG A 13 -3.78 3.14 6.16
N TYR A 14 -3.65 3.40 4.87
CA TYR A 14 -2.50 2.96 4.09
C TYR A 14 -1.67 4.14 3.63
N TRP A 15 -0.73 4.58 4.46
CA TRP A 15 0.31 5.51 4.00
C TRP A 15 1.10 4.88 2.84
N GLY A 16 1.07 5.54 1.67
CA GLY A 16 1.57 4.98 0.41
C GLY A 16 0.55 4.17 -0.40
N GLY A 17 -0.70 4.12 0.06
CA GLY A 17 -1.84 3.48 -0.57
C GLY A 17 -1.70 1.96 -0.73
N VAL A 18 -2.62 1.40 -1.52
CA VAL A 18 -2.63 -0.02 -1.90
C VAL A 18 -1.27 -0.44 -2.47
N CYS A 19 -0.67 0.38 -3.33
CA CYS A 19 0.53 0.01 -4.09
C CYS A 19 1.72 -0.36 -3.19
N LEU A 20 1.96 0.38 -2.10
CA LEU A 20 3.06 0.05 -1.18
C LEU A 20 2.69 -1.05 -0.17
N ASN A 21 1.44 -1.08 0.28
CA ASN A 21 1.02 -1.92 1.40
C ASN A 21 0.61 -3.34 0.98
N VAL A 22 -0.26 -3.47 -0.02
CA VAL A 22 -0.89 -4.76 -0.39
C VAL A 22 -0.95 -5.00 -1.91
N GLY A 23 -0.31 -4.14 -2.70
CA GLY A 23 -0.36 -4.16 -4.16
C GLY A 23 1.02 -4.36 -4.78
N CYS A 24 1.55 -3.31 -5.41
CA CYS A 24 2.76 -3.34 -6.21
C CYS A 24 3.97 -3.92 -5.47
N ILE A 25 4.37 -3.33 -4.36
CA ILE A 25 5.61 -3.70 -3.66
C ILE A 25 5.58 -5.16 -3.19
N PRO A 26 4.56 -5.61 -2.46
CA PRO A 26 4.53 -7.00 -2.04
C PRO A 26 4.37 -7.98 -3.20
N SER A 27 3.57 -7.66 -4.22
CA SER A 27 3.40 -8.55 -5.40
C SER A 27 4.71 -8.72 -6.17
N LYS A 28 5.50 -7.67 -6.38
CA LYS A 28 6.77 -7.78 -7.12
C LYS A 28 7.83 -8.54 -6.31
N ALA A 29 7.83 -8.40 -4.99
CA ALA A 29 8.66 -9.23 -4.13
C ALA A 29 8.29 -10.72 -4.25
N LEU A 30 7.00 -11.07 -4.25
CA LEU A 30 6.54 -12.45 -4.44
C LEU A 30 6.86 -12.99 -5.83
N LEU A 31 6.65 -12.19 -6.89
CA LEU A 31 6.97 -12.58 -8.26
C LEU A 31 8.46 -12.93 -8.42
N ARG A 32 9.37 -12.18 -7.79
CA ARG A 32 10.79 -12.52 -7.81
C ARG A 32 11.11 -13.85 -7.14
N ASN A 33 10.39 -14.22 -6.08
CA ASN A 33 10.55 -15.56 -5.47
C ASN A 33 10.05 -16.66 -6.40
N ALA A 34 8.90 -16.44 -7.04
CA ALA A 34 8.35 -17.39 -8.00
C ALA A 34 9.27 -17.57 -9.22
N GLU A 35 9.86 -16.49 -9.72
CA GLU A 35 10.84 -16.54 -10.82
C GLU A 35 12.08 -17.36 -10.45
N LEU A 36 12.64 -17.14 -9.25
CA LEU A 36 13.77 -17.95 -8.77
C LEU A 36 13.39 -19.43 -8.60
N ALA A 37 12.19 -19.71 -8.09
CA ALA A 37 11.68 -21.07 -7.97
C ALA A 37 11.53 -21.73 -9.35
N GLN A 38 11.03 -21.01 -10.35
CA GLN A 38 10.93 -21.49 -11.73
C GLN A 38 12.31 -21.81 -12.29
N ILE A 39 13.27 -20.88 -12.20
CA ILE A 39 14.63 -21.07 -12.70
C ILE A 39 15.26 -22.33 -12.09
N ILE A 40 15.18 -22.48 -10.76
CA ILE A 40 15.79 -23.60 -10.05
C ILE A 40 15.09 -24.93 -10.35
N THR A 41 13.76 -24.94 -10.55
CA THR A 41 13.01 -26.21 -10.72
C THR A 41 12.82 -26.63 -12.18
N LYS A 42 12.96 -25.71 -13.13
CA LYS A 42 12.69 -25.96 -14.56
C LYS A 42 13.87 -25.70 -15.48
N GLU A 43 14.80 -24.85 -15.09
CA GLU A 43 15.89 -24.38 -15.95
C GLU A 43 17.29 -24.64 -15.35
N ALA A 44 17.37 -25.42 -14.27
CA ALA A 44 18.62 -25.69 -13.55
C ALA A 44 19.74 -26.21 -14.46
N ASP A 45 19.44 -27.15 -15.35
CA ASP A 45 20.41 -27.74 -16.28
C ASP A 45 20.99 -26.68 -17.24
N THR A 46 20.15 -25.76 -17.72
CA THR A 46 20.57 -24.65 -18.59
C THR A 46 21.57 -23.73 -17.88
N PHE A 47 21.42 -23.54 -16.58
CA PHE A 47 22.31 -22.71 -15.77
C PHE A 47 23.43 -23.50 -15.08
N GLY A 48 23.55 -24.81 -15.33
CA GLY A 48 24.52 -25.68 -14.66
C GLY A 48 24.33 -25.78 -13.14
N ILE A 49 23.10 -25.57 -12.65
CA ILE A 49 22.76 -25.66 -11.23
C ILE A 49 22.53 -27.13 -10.88
N GLN A 50 23.19 -27.61 -9.83
CA GLN A 50 23.07 -28.97 -9.32
C GLN A 50 22.76 -28.97 -7.82
N GLY A 51 22.02 -29.98 -7.36
CA GLY A 51 21.62 -30.16 -5.96
C GLY A 51 20.14 -29.91 -5.71
N ASP A 52 19.67 -30.36 -4.55
CA ASP A 52 18.27 -30.26 -4.15
C ASP A 52 17.99 -28.95 -3.42
N VAL A 53 16.90 -28.26 -3.80
CA VAL A 53 16.46 -27.01 -3.17
C VAL A 53 14.96 -27.06 -2.90
N THR A 54 14.56 -26.66 -1.69
CA THR A 54 13.15 -26.56 -1.29
C THR A 54 12.69 -25.11 -1.27
N MET A 55 11.50 -24.86 -1.82
CA MET A 55 10.88 -23.53 -1.83
C MET A 55 9.89 -23.40 -0.67
N ASP A 56 10.20 -22.53 0.30
CA ASP A 56 9.33 -22.23 1.44
C ASP A 56 8.46 -20.99 1.15
N PHE A 57 7.18 -21.22 0.84
CA PHE A 57 6.25 -20.13 0.57
C PHE A 57 5.96 -19.27 1.80
N GLY A 58 6.00 -19.84 3.01
CA GLY A 58 5.78 -19.09 4.25
C GLY A 58 6.85 -18.01 4.44
N LYS A 59 8.12 -18.35 4.21
CA LYS A 59 9.22 -17.36 4.18
C LYS A 59 9.13 -16.41 2.99
N ALA A 60 8.70 -16.90 1.83
CA ALA A 60 8.49 -16.05 0.66
C ALA A 60 7.39 -15.01 0.89
N PHE A 61 6.36 -15.33 1.70
CA PHE A 61 5.25 -14.44 2.04
C PHE A 61 5.58 -13.45 3.17
N SER A 62 6.50 -13.80 4.08
CA SER A 62 6.90 -12.89 5.16
C SER A 62 7.86 -11.79 4.69
N ARG A 63 8.77 -12.07 3.75
CA ARG A 63 9.73 -11.08 3.22
C ARG A 63 9.06 -9.83 2.60
N PRO A 64 8.03 -9.94 1.75
CA PRO A 64 7.30 -8.79 1.20
C PRO A 64 6.83 -7.79 2.24
N ARG A 65 6.39 -8.24 3.43
CA ARG A 65 5.90 -7.36 4.50
C ARG A 65 6.99 -6.43 5.00
N SER A 66 8.20 -6.93 5.25
CA SER A 66 9.31 -6.08 5.70
C SER A 66 9.76 -5.08 4.62
N VAL A 67 9.63 -5.43 3.33
CA VAL A 67 9.88 -4.51 2.22
C VAL A 67 8.82 -3.41 2.19
N ALA A 68 7.54 -3.76 2.30
CA ALA A 68 6.44 -2.81 2.38
C ALA A 68 6.61 -1.86 3.57
N ASP A 69 6.85 -2.37 4.77
CA ASP A 69 7.06 -1.57 5.98
C ASP A 69 8.20 -0.56 5.83
N ARG A 70 9.31 -0.96 5.19
CA ARG A 70 10.43 -0.06 4.90
C ARG A 70 10.01 1.06 3.95
N MET A 71 9.21 0.75 2.93
CA MET A 71 8.73 1.76 1.97
C MET A 71 7.75 2.73 2.64
N VAL A 72 6.83 2.23 3.48
CA VAL A 72 5.89 3.05 4.26
C VAL A 72 6.64 4.01 5.20
N LYS A 73 7.66 3.53 5.92
CA LYS A 73 8.54 4.41 6.71
C LYS A 73 9.22 5.49 5.86
N GLY A 74 9.56 5.15 4.61
CA GLY A 74 10.09 6.10 3.62
C GLY A 74 9.08 7.20 3.28
N VAL A 75 7.79 6.89 3.18
CA VAL A 75 6.71 7.88 2.97
C VAL A 75 6.70 8.89 4.10
N HIS A 76 6.61 8.45 5.36
CA HIS A 76 6.62 9.36 6.52
C HIS A 76 7.89 10.20 6.59
N PHE A 77 9.04 9.60 6.30
CA PHE A 77 10.29 10.35 6.21
C PHE A 77 10.21 11.47 5.16
N LEU A 78 9.65 11.20 3.98
CA LEU A 78 9.50 12.19 2.91
C LEU A 78 8.48 13.27 3.28
N MET A 79 7.36 12.93 3.92
CA MET A 79 6.38 13.91 4.41
C MET A 79 7.02 14.88 5.40
N LYS A 80 7.72 14.33 6.41
CA LYS A 80 8.46 15.12 7.40
C LYS A 80 9.54 15.99 6.75
N LYS A 81 10.36 15.42 5.85
CA LYS A 81 11.42 16.14 5.13
C LYS A 81 10.87 17.35 4.35
N ASN A 82 9.67 17.20 3.77
CA ASN A 82 9.02 18.25 3.00
C ASN A 82 8.07 19.12 3.83
N LYS A 83 8.05 18.98 5.16
CA LYS A 83 7.17 19.74 6.08
C LYS A 83 5.68 19.62 5.71
N ILE A 84 5.27 18.44 5.26
CA ILE A 84 3.87 18.13 4.96
C ILE A 84 3.20 17.70 6.26
N THR A 85 2.01 18.23 6.54
CA THR A 85 1.20 17.81 7.69
C THR A 85 0.49 16.50 7.38
N GLU A 86 0.74 15.48 8.19
CA GLU A 86 0.01 14.21 8.14
C GLU A 86 -1.24 14.32 9.03
N LEU A 87 -2.39 13.91 8.50
CA LEU A 87 -3.66 13.86 9.21
C LEU A 87 -4.21 12.43 9.11
N ASP A 88 -4.04 11.66 10.18
CA ASP A 88 -4.53 10.29 10.24
C ASP A 88 -6.05 10.28 10.46
N GLY A 89 -6.81 9.89 9.43
CA GLY A 89 -8.26 9.86 9.53
C GLY A 89 -9.01 9.80 8.20
N TRP A 90 -10.34 9.75 8.30
CA TRP A 90 -11.25 9.75 7.17
C TRP A 90 -11.76 11.17 6.87
N GLY A 91 -11.47 11.67 5.67
CA GLY A 91 -11.93 12.97 5.21
C GLY A 91 -13.33 12.91 4.58
N THR A 92 -14.25 13.77 5.03
CA THR A 92 -15.58 13.97 4.43
C THR A 92 -15.77 15.45 4.10
N PHE A 93 -16.06 15.77 2.84
CA PHE A 93 -16.34 17.16 2.44
C PHE A 93 -17.63 17.63 3.10
N THR A 94 -17.56 18.77 3.78
CA THR A 94 -18.75 19.44 4.34
C THR A 94 -19.24 20.55 3.40
N ASP A 95 -18.35 21.11 2.58
CA ASP A 95 -18.64 22.04 1.49
C ASP A 95 -17.51 22.01 0.43
N ALA A 96 -17.49 22.98 -0.50
CA ALA A 96 -16.52 23.04 -1.58
C ALA A 96 -15.06 23.33 -1.15
N LYS A 97 -14.84 23.84 0.07
CA LYS A 97 -13.53 24.28 0.60
C LYS A 97 -13.24 23.79 2.02
N THR A 98 -14.09 22.92 2.56
CA THR A 98 -13.99 22.43 3.93
C THR A 98 -14.13 20.91 3.96
N ILE A 99 -13.25 20.27 4.72
CA ILE A 99 -13.26 18.82 4.96
C ILE A 99 -13.19 18.55 6.46
N GLU A 100 -14.05 17.67 6.95
CA GLU A 100 -13.96 17.11 8.30
C GLU A 100 -13.11 15.85 8.25
N VAL A 101 -12.12 15.75 9.13
CA VAL A 101 -11.24 14.58 9.27
C VAL A 101 -11.56 13.89 10.57
N ALA A 102 -12.15 12.71 10.49
CA ALA A 102 -12.45 11.86 11.65
C ALA A 102 -11.30 10.87 11.90
N ALA A 103 -10.66 10.96 13.06
CA ALA A 103 -9.62 10.04 13.49
C ALA A 103 -10.21 8.75 14.08
N GLU A 104 -9.41 7.69 14.17
CA GLU A 104 -9.87 6.40 14.72
C GLU A 104 -10.17 6.45 16.23
N ASP A 105 -9.59 7.40 16.95
CA ASP A 105 -9.85 7.62 18.38
C ASP A 105 -11.19 8.33 18.66
N GLY A 106 -11.96 8.64 17.62
CA GLY A 106 -13.25 9.32 17.70
C GLY A 106 -13.15 10.85 17.74
N SER A 107 -11.94 11.43 17.73
CA SER A 107 -11.77 12.86 17.55
C SER A 107 -12.03 13.27 16.09
N SER A 108 -12.48 14.50 15.88
CA SER A 108 -12.57 15.09 14.55
C SER A 108 -11.99 16.49 14.51
N GLN A 109 -11.48 16.88 13.34
CA GLN A 109 -10.97 18.21 13.08
C GLN A 109 -11.46 18.71 11.72
N THR A 110 -11.82 19.99 11.67
CA THR A 110 -12.20 20.66 10.43
C THR A 110 -10.97 21.31 9.79
N VAL A 111 -10.76 21.05 8.51
CA VAL A 111 -9.67 21.62 7.72
C VAL A 111 -10.26 22.38 6.54
N THR A 112 -9.85 23.63 6.38
CA THR A 112 -10.16 24.43 5.19
C THR A 112 -8.98 24.45 4.23
N PHE A 113 -9.26 24.59 2.94
CA PHE A 113 -8.23 24.60 1.90
C PHE A 113 -8.61 25.53 0.75
N ASP A 114 -7.58 26.05 0.07
CA ASP A 114 -7.76 26.80 -1.18
C ASP A 114 -7.89 25.87 -2.38
N ASP A 115 -7.06 24.82 -2.39
CA ASP A 115 -6.92 23.84 -3.47
C ASP A 115 -7.08 22.42 -2.88
N CYS A 116 -7.73 21.50 -3.59
CA CYS A 116 -7.88 20.11 -3.17
C CYS A 116 -7.48 19.14 -4.29
N ILE A 117 -6.76 18.08 -3.92
CA ILE A 117 -6.42 16.96 -4.81
C ILE A 117 -7.05 15.69 -4.22
N ILE A 118 -8.00 15.10 -4.96
CA ILE A 118 -8.64 13.84 -4.56
C ILE A 118 -7.83 12.68 -5.13
N SER A 119 -7.29 11.85 -4.23
CA SER A 119 -6.51 10.66 -4.58
C SER A 119 -6.93 9.44 -3.74
N ALA A 120 -8.24 9.22 -3.59
CA ALA A 120 -8.83 8.19 -2.73
C ALA A 120 -8.70 6.73 -3.27
N GLY A 121 -8.09 6.54 -4.45
CA GLY A 121 -7.85 5.21 -5.02
C GLY A 121 -9.11 4.51 -5.54
N SER A 122 -9.13 3.19 -5.45
CA SER A 122 -10.18 2.31 -5.97
C SER A 122 -10.34 1.08 -5.09
N GLN A 123 -11.45 0.35 -5.27
CA GLN A 123 -11.71 -0.91 -4.57
C GLN A 123 -11.99 -2.04 -5.57
N THR A 124 -11.83 -3.29 -5.12
CA THR A 124 -12.14 -4.47 -5.92
C THR A 124 -13.62 -4.51 -6.29
N LYS A 125 -13.92 -4.62 -7.59
CA LYS A 125 -15.28 -4.85 -8.06
C LYS A 125 -15.60 -6.34 -8.00
N MET A 126 -16.58 -6.71 -7.18
CA MET A 126 -17.07 -8.08 -7.11
C MET A 126 -17.98 -8.40 -8.31
N LEU A 127 -18.07 -9.68 -8.66
CA LEU A 127 -19.04 -10.17 -9.64
C LEU A 127 -20.45 -10.04 -9.07
N PRO A 128 -21.48 -9.73 -9.88
CA PRO A 128 -22.87 -9.67 -9.40
C PRO A 128 -23.29 -10.97 -8.72
N GLY A 129 -23.81 -10.88 -7.48
CA GLY A 129 -24.25 -12.03 -6.69
C GLY A 129 -23.12 -12.81 -5.99
N VAL A 130 -21.86 -12.36 -6.09
CA VAL A 130 -20.71 -12.98 -5.42
C VAL A 130 -20.19 -12.06 -4.32
N GLU A 131 -20.05 -12.62 -3.12
CA GLU A 131 -19.54 -11.91 -1.95
C GLU A 131 -18.22 -12.49 -1.47
N VAL A 132 -17.43 -11.64 -0.80
CA VAL A 132 -16.20 -12.09 -0.15
C VAL A 132 -16.56 -13.04 0.98
N SER A 133 -15.87 -14.17 1.04
CA SER A 133 -16.04 -15.20 2.05
C SER A 133 -14.70 -15.83 2.40
N LYS A 134 -14.69 -16.85 3.26
CA LYS A 134 -13.46 -17.57 3.62
C LYS A 134 -12.65 -18.06 2.42
N ASN A 135 -13.34 -18.48 1.35
CA ASN A 135 -12.71 -19.07 0.16
C ASN A 135 -12.91 -18.21 -1.11
N VAL A 136 -13.58 -17.05 -0.99
CA VAL A 136 -13.76 -16.09 -2.08
C VAL A 136 -13.14 -14.78 -1.62
N VAL A 137 -11.95 -14.46 -2.10
CA VAL A 137 -11.10 -13.38 -1.57
C VAL A 137 -10.77 -12.35 -2.62
N THR A 138 -10.22 -11.21 -2.19
CA THR A 138 -9.65 -10.18 -3.08
C THR A 138 -8.12 -10.20 -3.00
N TYR A 139 -7.45 -9.20 -3.56
CA TYR A 139 -6.00 -9.05 -3.40
C TYR A 139 -5.60 -8.61 -1.98
N GLU A 140 -6.53 -8.00 -1.24
CA GLU A 140 -6.36 -7.57 0.15
C GLU A 140 -6.73 -8.70 1.13
#